data_AF-A0A7X3SR62-F1
#
_entry.id   AF-A0A7X3SR62-F1
#
_cell.length_a   1.000
_cell.length_b   1.000
_cell.length_c   1.000
_cell.angle_alpha   90.00
_cell.angle_beta   90.00
_cell.angle_gamma   90.00
#
_symmetry.space_group_name_H-M   'P 1'
#
loop_
_entity.id
_entity.type
_entity.pdbx_description
1 polymer ?
#
loop_
_entity_poly.entity_id
_entity_poly.type
_entity_poly.pdbx_seq_one_letter_code
_entity_poly.pdbx_strand_id
1 'polypeptide(L)'
;MPKSAALPRQADPLEALVPAEPAQTLSYAQLQELFITSMPLTNPPAAEGDAEDDIDVTPVEYVEFEEMRVPRWIVDTILRASEITGADPVYMMALADKESSFLPGNKASTSSAVGLFQFITSTWLYAVHSFGPKYGLLMEASSIEKKGGKLSVPDEAKREHILGLRRNPYISALMAAEMMQRDKAKIEARLGRKLSRSEFYLSHFFGVDSASKFIALVDDTPKKSAKSVFPRAAKSNKSLFYAKDGKKTRQLSVSEVYGKIDTMIDKRLNRYEDVSSRVTAEAEF
;
A
#
# COMPACT_ATOMS: atom_id res chain seq x y z
N MET A 1 -47.35 -28.52 76.23
CA MET A 1 -47.39 -27.59 75.08
C MET A 1 -46.18 -26.67 75.17
N PRO A 2 -45.06 -26.91 74.46
CA PRO A 2 -43.92 -26.00 74.47
C PRO A 2 -44.13 -24.85 73.46
N LYS A 3 -43.72 -23.63 73.85
CA LYS A 3 -43.74 -22.41 73.04
C LYS A 3 -42.64 -22.44 71.97
N SER A 4 -42.99 -22.12 70.73
CA SER A 4 -42.05 -21.97 69.60
C SER A 4 -41.26 -20.66 69.72
N ALA A 5 -39.93 -20.73 69.71
CA ALA A 5 -39.05 -19.57 69.64
C ALA A 5 -38.86 -19.14 68.16
N ALA A 6 -38.99 -17.85 67.87
CA ALA A 6 -38.77 -17.28 66.55
C ALA A 6 -37.27 -17.05 66.30
N LEU A 7 -36.77 -17.47 65.14
CA LEU A 7 -35.39 -17.22 64.68
C LEU A 7 -35.19 -15.74 64.28
N PRO A 8 -34.00 -15.15 64.51
CA PRO A 8 -33.72 -13.77 64.14
C PRO A 8 -33.66 -13.60 62.61
N ARG A 9 -34.24 -12.51 62.10
CA ARG A 9 -34.14 -12.13 60.69
C ARG A 9 -32.69 -11.82 60.35
N GLN A 10 -32.15 -12.55 59.38
CA GLN A 10 -30.86 -12.27 58.77
C GLN A 10 -30.99 -10.99 57.93
N ALA A 11 -30.11 -10.01 58.14
CA ALA A 11 -30.08 -8.78 57.35
C ALA A 11 -29.82 -9.10 55.87
N ASP A 12 -30.50 -8.39 54.97
CA ASP A 12 -30.39 -8.60 53.53
C ASP A 12 -28.96 -8.25 53.08
N PRO A 13 -28.19 -9.20 52.52
CA PRO A 13 -26.82 -8.97 52.05
C PRO A 13 -26.72 -7.92 50.94
N LEU A 14 -27.85 -7.45 50.38
CA LEU A 14 -27.90 -6.40 49.36
C LEU A 14 -27.92 -4.98 49.93
N GLU A 15 -28.20 -4.77 51.22
CA GLU A 15 -28.18 -3.43 51.83
C GLU A 15 -26.75 -2.86 52.01
N ALA A 16 -25.70 -3.68 51.87
CA ALA A 16 -24.30 -3.28 52.03
C ALA A 16 -23.60 -2.87 50.72
N LEU A 17 -24.29 -2.91 49.58
CA LEU A 17 -23.71 -2.53 48.29
C LEU A 17 -23.77 -1.01 48.10
N VAL A 18 -22.65 -0.34 48.33
CA VAL A 18 -22.44 1.06 47.91
C VAL A 18 -22.54 1.10 46.37
N PRO A 19 -23.42 1.92 45.77
CA PRO A 19 -23.43 2.08 44.32
C PRO A 19 -22.07 2.61 43.86
N ALA A 20 -21.38 1.84 43.02
CA ALA A 20 -20.18 2.36 42.34
C ALA A 20 -20.58 3.62 41.57
N GLU A 21 -19.77 4.69 41.70
CA GLU A 21 -19.86 5.87 40.82
C GLU A 21 -20.00 5.39 39.36
N PRO A 22 -20.98 5.89 38.59
CA PRO A 22 -21.13 5.46 37.21
C PRO A 22 -19.83 5.80 36.48
N ALA A 23 -19.16 4.77 35.94
CA ALA A 23 -18.01 4.96 35.07
C ALA A 23 -18.36 6.03 34.03
N GLN A 24 -17.53 7.07 33.90
CA GLN A 24 -17.77 8.14 32.93
C GLN A 24 -17.96 7.52 31.55
N THR A 25 -19.20 7.51 31.07
CA THR A 25 -19.53 6.95 29.77
C THR A 25 -18.95 7.87 28.72
N LEU A 26 -17.78 7.51 28.19
CA LEU A 26 -17.20 8.19 27.05
C LEU A 26 -18.25 8.20 25.93
N SER A 27 -18.52 9.38 25.37
CA SER A 27 -19.37 9.47 24.20
C SER A 27 -18.77 8.63 23.07
N TYR A 28 -19.61 8.21 22.12
CA TYR A 28 -19.14 7.46 20.97
C TYR A 28 -17.97 8.15 20.24
N ALA A 29 -17.99 9.49 20.15
CA ALA A 29 -16.90 10.29 19.59
C ALA A 29 -15.60 10.19 20.41
N GLN A 30 -15.69 10.15 21.74
CA GLN A 30 -14.52 10.02 22.62
C GLN A 30 -13.98 8.58 22.63
N LEU A 31 -14.85 7.56 22.59
CA LEU A 31 -14.43 6.16 22.41
C LEU A 31 -13.72 5.96 21.07
N GLN A 32 -14.22 6.60 20.01
CA GLN A 32 -13.61 6.60 18.69
C GLN A 32 -12.22 7.25 18.68
N GLU A 33 -12.05 8.38 19.35
CA GLU A 33 -10.76 9.05 19.48
C GLU A 33 -9.77 8.22 20.29
N LEU A 34 -10.22 7.59 21.37
CA LEU A 34 -9.40 6.68 22.17
C LEU A 34 -8.94 5.46 21.34
N PHE A 35 -9.83 4.87 20.54
CA PHE A 35 -9.50 3.69 19.74
C PHE A 35 -8.46 4.00 18.66
N ILE A 36 -8.59 5.14 17.97
CA ILE A 36 -7.65 5.59 16.94
C ILE A 36 -6.26 5.90 17.52
N THR A 37 -6.19 6.45 18.73
CA THR A 37 -4.92 6.89 19.34
C THR A 37 -4.21 5.80 20.16
N SER A 38 -4.93 4.75 20.57
CA SER A 38 -4.38 3.69 21.43
C SER A 38 -4.01 2.41 20.69
N MET A 39 -4.34 2.26 19.41
CA MET A 39 -3.92 1.10 18.63
C MET A 39 -2.41 1.19 18.31
N PRO A 40 -1.58 0.21 18.73
CA PRO A 40 -0.17 0.20 18.38
C PRO A 40 -0.02 0.05 16.87
N LEU A 41 0.72 0.98 16.25
CA LEU A 41 0.92 1.10 14.80
C LEU A 41 1.81 0.00 14.19
N THR A 42 1.84 -1.21 14.77
CA THR A 42 2.89 -2.26 14.76
C THR A 42 3.85 -2.17 15.95
N ASN A 43 4.49 -3.29 16.33
CA ASN A 43 5.54 -3.28 17.35
C ASN A 43 6.50 -2.12 17.06
N PRO A 44 6.77 -1.24 18.03
CA PRO A 44 7.78 -0.21 17.82
C PRO A 44 9.11 -0.89 17.45
N PRO A 45 9.94 -0.31 16.57
CA PRO A 45 11.34 -0.67 16.59
C PRO A 45 11.81 -0.41 18.03
N ALA A 46 12.46 -1.41 18.63
CA ALA A 46 12.94 -1.38 20.01
C ALA A 46 13.47 0.01 20.35
N ALA A 47 12.96 0.59 21.44
CA ALA A 47 13.46 1.86 21.92
C ALA A 47 14.93 1.68 22.29
N GLU A 48 15.76 2.72 22.10
CA GLU A 48 17.13 2.71 22.62
C GLU A 48 17.07 2.52 24.15
N GLY A 49 17.32 1.28 24.60
CA GLY A 49 17.25 0.88 26.00
C GLY A 49 16.45 -0.39 26.29
N ASP A 50 15.77 -0.99 25.32
CA ASP A 50 15.15 -2.31 25.50
C ASP A 50 16.27 -3.37 25.57
N ALA A 51 16.46 -3.97 26.74
CA ALA A 51 17.44 -5.02 26.95
C ALA A 51 17.15 -6.21 26.01
N GLU A 52 18.20 -6.74 25.39
CA GLU A 52 18.23 -7.63 24.22
C GLU A 52 17.56 -9.02 24.36
N ASP A 53 16.71 -9.28 25.37
CA ASP A 53 16.41 -10.65 25.81
C ASP A 53 14.98 -11.18 25.59
N ASP A 54 14.15 -10.54 24.76
CA ASP A 54 12.85 -11.13 24.32
C ASP A 54 12.60 -10.95 22.81
N ILE A 55 13.64 -11.12 21.99
CA ILE A 55 13.45 -11.33 20.55
C ILE A 55 12.96 -12.76 20.37
N ASP A 56 11.68 -12.94 20.05
CA ASP A 56 11.16 -14.20 19.51
C ASP A 56 11.92 -14.51 18.20
N VAL A 57 12.98 -15.31 18.31
CA VAL A 57 13.88 -15.67 17.21
C VAL A 57 13.22 -16.77 16.36
N THR A 58 11.99 -16.57 15.91
CA THR A 58 11.50 -17.33 14.76
C THR A 58 12.40 -16.97 13.57
N PRO A 59 13.09 -17.93 12.94
CA PRO A 59 13.88 -17.64 11.76
C PRO A 59 12.97 -16.96 10.73
N VAL A 60 13.33 -15.77 10.27
CA VAL A 60 12.60 -15.14 9.17
C VAL A 60 12.84 -16.03 7.96
N GLU A 61 11.80 -16.75 7.53
CA GLU A 61 11.83 -17.49 6.28
C GLU A 61 11.88 -16.52 5.11
N TYR A 62 12.66 -16.88 4.08
CA TYR A 62 12.83 -16.07 2.88
C TYR A 62 12.43 -16.86 1.65
N VAL A 63 11.76 -16.19 0.72
CA VAL A 63 11.53 -16.69 -0.64
C VAL A 63 12.53 -15.99 -1.56
N GLU A 64 13.21 -16.77 -2.38
CA GLU A 64 14.22 -16.26 -3.31
C GLU A 64 13.62 -16.01 -4.69
N PHE A 65 13.98 -14.89 -5.32
CA PHE A 65 13.57 -14.46 -6.65
C PHE A 65 14.77 -13.88 -7.41
N GLU A 66 15.47 -14.72 -8.17
CA GLU A 66 16.77 -14.37 -8.78
C GLU A 66 17.76 -13.85 -7.70
N GLU A 67 18.08 -12.55 -7.75
CA GLU A 67 19.01 -11.84 -6.87
C GLU A 67 18.31 -11.32 -5.59
N MET A 68 16.98 -11.38 -5.53
CA MET A 68 16.16 -10.82 -4.45
C MET A 68 15.81 -11.89 -3.42
N ARG A 69 16.02 -11.59 -2.14
CA ARG A 69 15.57 -12.42 -1.01
C ARG A 69 14.53 -11.64 -0.24
N VAL A 70 13.30 -12.16 -0.18
CA VAL A 70 12.15 -11.45 0.39
C VAL A 70 11.61 -12.24 1.58
N PRO A 71 11.38 -11.61 2.74
CA PRO A 71 10.74 -12.29 3.86
C PRO A 71 9.40 -12.91 3.43
N ARG A 72 9.21 -14.19 3.74
CA ARG A 72 8.01 -14.97 3.38
C ARG A 72 6.72 -14.24 3.73
N TRP A 73 6.65 -13.69 4.95
CA TRP A 73 5.49 -12.95 5.43
C TRP A 73 5.18 -11.67 4.60
N ILE A 74 6.18 -11.03 3.98
CA ILE A 74 5.96 -9.90 3.05
C ILE A 74 5.33 -10.41 1.76
N VAL A 75 5.83 -11.53 1.23
CA VAL A 75 5.26 -12.17 0.03
C VAL A 75 3.80 -12.52 0.27
N ASP A 76 3.51 -13.22 1.36
CA ASP A 76 2.14 -13.63 1.74
C ASP A 76 1.23 -12.43 1.95
N THR A 77 1.74 -11.35 2.56
CA THR A 77 1.00 -10.09 2.73
C THR A 77 0.60 -9.48 1.39
N ILE A 78 1.52 -9.46 0.43
CA ILE A 78 1.27 -8.93 -0.92
C ILE A 78 0.28 -9.82 -1.66
N LEU A 79 0.46 -11.15 -1.63
CA LEU A 79 -0.43 -12.10 -2.28
C LEU A 79 -1.86 -12.01 -1.74
N ARG A 80 -2.01 -11.93 -0.41
CA ARG A 80 -3.31 -11.78 0.23
C ARG A 80 -4.03 -10.48 -0.19
N ALA A 81 -3.31 -9.37 -0.22
CA ALA A 81 -3.89 -8.11 -0.68
C ALA A 81 -4.29 -8.17 -2.17
N SER A 82 -3.47 -8.82 -3.00
CA SER A 82 -3.77 -9.08 -4.40
C SER A 82 -5.02 -9.92 -4.60
N GLU A 83 -5.18 -11.00 -3.84
CA GLU A 83 -6.36 -11.87 -3.87
C GLU A 83 -7.64 -11.08 -3.52
N ILE A 84 -7.61 -10.31 -2.44
CA ILE A 84 -8.75 -9.53 -1.95
C ILE A 84 -9.18 -8.44 -2.94
N THR A 85 -8.22 -7.79 -3.59
CA THR A 85 -8.47 -6.63 -4.47
C THR A 85 -8.61 -7.01 -5.95
N GLY A 86 -8.22 -8.23 -6.32
CA GLY A 86 -8.09 -8.68 -7.70
C GLY A 86 -6.93 -8.05 -8.47
N ALA A 87 -5.94 -7.48 -7.79
CA ALA A 87 -4.72 -6.95 -8.42
C ALA A 87 -3.72 -8.08 -8.73
N ASP A 88 -3.02 -8.00 -9.86
CA ASP A 88 -2.02 -9.00 -10.26
C ASP A 88 -0.89 -9.10 -9.19
N PRO A 89 -0.69 -10.26 -8.55
CA PRO A 89 0.33 -10.43 -7.51
C PRO A 89 1.76 -10.21 -8.03
N VAL A 90 2.05 -10.61 -9.27
CA VAL A 90 3.35 -10.37 -9.90
C VAL A 90 3.60 -8.87 -10.01
N TYR A 91 2.54 -8.11 -10.32
CA TYR A 91 2.61 -6.66 -10.33
C TYR A 91 2.99 -6.12 -8.96
N MET A 92 2.23 -6.51 -7.95
CA MET A 92 2.39 -5.96 -6.61
C MET A 92 3.79 -6.24 -6.05
N MET A 93 4.35 -7.42 -6.32
CA MET A 93 5.74 -7.77 -6.01
C MET A 93 6.73 -6.87 -6.74
N ALA A 94 6.59 -6.72 -8.06
CA ALA A 94 7.46 -5.88 -8.87
C ALA A 94 7.44 -4.39 -8.43
N LEU A 95 6.28 -3.91 -7.99
CA LEU A 95 6.10 -2.57 -7.46
C LEU A 95 6.77 -2.40 -6.10
N ALA A 96 6.55 -3.32 -5.16
CA ALA A 96 7.18 -3.27 -3.84
C ALA A 96 8.72 -3.33 -3.91
N ASP A 97 9.27 -4.16 -4.80
CA ASP A 97 10.70 -4.17 -5.16
C ASP A 97 11.16 -2.77 -5.58
N LYS A 98 10.46 -2.19 -6.56
CA LYS A 98 10.84 -0.91 -7.17
C LYS A 98 10.82 0.25 -6.18
N GLU A 99 9.84 0.27 -5.28
CA GLU A 99 9.58 1.39 -4.38
C GLU A 99 10.42 1.30 -3.10
N SER A 100 10.56 0.13 -2.51
CA SER A 100 11.21 -0.01 -1.19
C SER A 100 12.20 -1.15 -1.08
N SER A 101 12.39 -1.96 -2.13
CA SER A 101 13.11 -3.22 -2.04
C SER A 101 12.56 -4.12 -0.92
N PHE A 102 11.22 -4.13 -0.79
CA PHE A 102 10.47 -4.87 0.22
C PHE A 102 10.70 -4.44 1.67
N LEU A 103 11.21 -3.23 1.90
CA LEU A 103 11.45 -2.68 3.23
C LEU A 103 10.23 -1.88 3.73
N PRO A 104 9.41 -2.43 4.65
CA PRO A 104 8.16 -1.79 5.07
C PRO A 104 8.36 -0.51 5.89
N GLY A 105 9.53 -0.36 6.53
CA GLY A 105 9.90 0.84 7.28
C GLY A 105 10.54 1.95 6.43
N ASN A 106 10.81 1.70 5.14
CA ASN A 106 11.61 2.61 4.32
C ASN A 106 10.97 4.00 4.19
N LYS A 107 11.77 5.05 4.32
CA LYS A 107 11.36 6.45 4.17
C LYS A 107 12.33 7.16 3.24
N ALA A 108 11.80 7.73 2.15
CA ALA A 108 12.61 8.52 1.24
C ALA A 108 13.18 9.77 1.92
N SER A 109 14.45 10.07 1.67
CA SER A 109 15.13 11.25 2.24
C SER A 109 14.69 12.58 1.62
N THR A 110 14.18 12.54 0.39
CA THR A 110 13.85 13.74 -0.42
C THR A 110 12.35 14.00 -0.56
N SER A 111 11.50 13.18 0.06
CA SER A 111 10.05 13.33 -0.04
C SER A 111 9.33 12.84 1.21
N SER A 112 8.01 12.95 1.21
CA SER A 112 7.17 12.39 2.28
C SER A 112 6.89 10.90 2.12
N ALA A 113 7.47 10.23 1.11
CA ALA A 113 7.21 8.83 0.81
C ALA A 113 7.67 7.91 1.95
N VAL A 114 6.78 6.98 2.35
CA VAL A 114 7.00 6.02 3.43
C VAL A 114 6.36 4.69 3.05
N GLY A 115 6.95 3.59 3.49
CA GLY A 115 6.33 2.27 3.48
C GLY A 115 6.73 1.39 2.30
N LEU A 116 6.18 0.19 2.28
CA LEU A 116 6.40 -0.83 1.26
C LEU A 116 6.17 -0.30 -0.18
N PHE A 117 5.19 0.59 -0.34
CA PHE A 117 4.78 1.19 -1.63
C PHE A 117 5.06 2.71 -1.71
N GLN A 118 5.92 3.24 -0.84
CA GLN A 118 6.41 4.63 -0.87
C GLN A 118 5.31 5.71 -1.07
N PHE A 119 4.22 5.59 -0.32
CA PHE A 119 3.14 6.57 -0.38
C PHE A 119 3.56 7.95 0.15
N ILE A 120 3.44 8.98 -0.68
CA ILE A 120 3.51 10.37 -0.23
C ILE A 120 2.22 10.78 0.50
N THR A 121 2.30 11.79 1.36
CA THR A 121 1.19 12.24 2.23
C THR A 121 -0.13 12.44 1.48
N SER A 122 -0.14 13.21 0.38
CA SER A 122 -1.37 13.53 -0.35
C SER A 122 -2.03 12.30 -0.98
N THR A 123 -1.21 11.42 -1.55
CA THR A 123 -1.67 10.19 -2.20
C THR A 123 -2.22 9.21 -1.17
N TRP A 124 -1.56 9.13 -0.01
CA TRP A 124 -2.01 8.30 1.10
C TRP A 124 -3.37 8.73 1.64
N LEU A 125 -3.53 10.02 1.94
CA LEU A 125 -4.81 10.55 2.43
C LEU A 125 -5.93 10.31 1.43
N TYR A 126 -5.64 10.43 0.12
CA TYR A 126 -6.60 10.04 -0.91
C TYR A 126 -6.95 8.55 -0.85
N ALA A 127 -5.95 7.67 -0.77
CA ALA A 127 -6.18 6.23 -0.77
C ALA A 127 -7.03 5.80 0.43
N VAL A 128 -6.68 6.24 1.64
CA VAL A 128 -7.42 5.93 2.86
C VAL A 128 -8.83 6.51 2.79
N HIS A 129 -9.00 7.77 2.39
CA HIS A 129 -10.32 8.39 2.27
C HIS A 129 -11.21 7.66 1.23
N SER A 130 -10.64 7.22 0.10
CA SER A 130 -11.42 6.61 -0.99
C SER A 130 -11.66 5.11 -0.84
N PHE A 131 -10.71 4.37 -0.26
CA PHE A 131 -10.72 2.90 -0.25
C PHE A 131 -10.66 2.31 1.16
N GLY A 132 -10.15 3.05 2.13
CA GLY A 132 -10.04 2.62 3.52
C GLY A 132 -11.33 2.02 4.11
N PRO A 133 -12.54 2.59 3.87
CA PRO A 133 -13.78 2.03 4.40
C PRO A 133 -14.05 0.57 4.00
N LYS A 134 -13.58 0.13 2.82
CA LYS A 134 -13.73 -1.27 2.36
C LYS A 134 -12.96 -2.27 3.23
N TYR A 135 -11.96 -1.79 3.96
CA TYR A 135 -11.00 -2.60 4.71
C TYR A 135 -11.00 -2.29 6.21
N GLY A 136 -12.11 -1.74 6.71
CA GLY A 136 -12.28 -1.44 8.14
C GLY A 136 -11.73 -0.09 8.59
N LEU A 137 -11.18 0.74 7.69
CA LEU A 137 -10.63 2.06 8.01
C LEU A 137 -11.68 3.18 7.88
N LEU A 138 -12.93 2.90 8.27
CA LEU A 138 -14.02 3.87 8.17
C LEU A 138 -13.72 5.13 8.99
N MET A 139 -13.15 4.95 10.17
CA MET A 139 -12.86 6.05 11.11
C MET A 139 -11.72 6.95 10.63
N GLU A 140 -10.65 6.35 10.13
CA GLU A 140 -9.54 7.04 9.50
C GLU A 140 -10.02 7.81 8.27
N ALA A 141 -10.82 7.18 7.42
CA ALA A 141 -11.38 7.82 6.23
C ALA A 141 -12.27 9.01 6.58
N SER A 142 -13.16 8.86 7.58
CA SER A 142 -14.04 9.95 8.05
C SER A 142 -13.30 11.10 8.71
N SER A 143 -12.07 10.89 9.20
CA SER A 143 -11.23 11.94 9.77
C SER A 143 -10.50 12.77 8.71
N ILE A 144 -10.56 12.37 7.43
CA ILE A 144 -9.92 13.08 6.32
C ILE A 144 -10.94 14.01 5.66
N GLU A 145 -10.70 15.31 5.75
CA GLU A 145 -11.57 16.35 5.22
C GLU A 145 -11.02 16.94 3.92
N LYS A 146 -11.93 17.38 3.04
CA LYS A 146 -11.58 18.12 1.83
C LYS A 146 -11.67 19.63 2.07
N LYS A 147 -10.53 20.30 2.25
CA LYS A 147 -10.43 21.75 2.43
C LYS A 147 -9.76 22.40 1.21
N GLY A 148 -10.45 23.33 0.56
CA GLY A 148 -9.91 24.06 -0.60
C GLY A 148 -9.48 23.14 -1.76
N GLY A 149 -10.14 22.01 -1.94
CA GLY A 149 -9.80 21.01 -2.96
C GLY A 149 -8.70 20.02 -2.58
N LYS A 150 -8.06 20.17 -1.41
CA LYS A 150 -7.01 19.28 -0.90
C LYS A 150 -7.53 18.45 0.29
N LEU A 151 -7.07 17.21 0.41
CA LEU A 151 -7.35 16.37 1.56
C LEU A 151 -6.41 16.69 2.72
N SER A 152 -6.95 16.79 3.93
CA SER A 152 -6.22 17.08 5.16
C SER A 152 -6.93 16.44 6.36
N VAL A 153 -6.17 16.16 7.42
CA VAL A 153 -6.72 15.72 8.72
C VAL A 153 -6.48 16.88 9.70
N PRO A 154 -7.53 17.55 10.22
CA PRO A 154 -7.36 18.72 11.08
C PRO A 154 -6.74 18.40 12.44
N ASP A 155 -7.09 17.24 12.99
CA ASP A 155 -6.56 16.76 14.27
C ASP A 155 -5.18 16.11 14.08
N GLU A 156 -4.15 16.62 14.77
CA GLU A 156 -2.78 16.16 14.53
C GLU A 156 -2.52 14.74 15.01
N ALA A 157 -3.15 14.30 16.12
CA ALA A 157 -2.98 12.93 16.63
C ALA A 157 -3.57 11.91 15.64
N LYS A 158 -4.79 12.16 15.13
CA LYS A 158 -5.39 11.35 14.07
C LYS A 158 -4.58 11.42 12.78
N ARG A 159 -4.02 12.58 12.46
CA ARG A 159 -3.17 12.76 11.27
C ARG A 159 -1.92 11.89 11.35
N GLU A 160 -1.25 11.89 12.51
CA GLU A 160 -0.07 11.06 12.76
C GLU A 160 -0.41 9.58 12.64
N HIS A 161 -1.48 9.12 13.30
CA HIS A 161 -1.99 7.75 13.18
C HIS A 161 -2.22 7.35 11.72
N ILE A 162 -3.06 8.11 11.01
CA ILE A 162 -3.42 7.83 9.62
C ILE A 162 -2.15 7.77 8.77
N LEU A 163 -1.22 8.72 8.90
CA LEU A 163 0.02 8.71 8.14
C LEU A 163 0.98 7.58 8.54
N GLY A 164 0.90 7.12 9.78
CA GLY A 164 1.67 5.99 10.33
C GLY A 164 1.30 4.66 9.69
N LEU A 165 0.02 4.48 9.34
CA LEU A 165 -0.48 3.27 8.67
C LEU A 165 0.22 2.94 7.35
N ARG A 166 0.95 3.88 6.73
CA ARG A 166 1.84 3.60 5.58
C ARG A 166 2.90 2.54 5.86
N ARG A 167 3.30 2.38 7.12
CA ARG A 167 4.27 1.37 7.55
C ARG A 167 3.63 0.00 7.76
N ASN A 168 2.31 -0.08 7.86
CA ASN A 168 1.61 -1.36 7.90
C ASN A 168 1.64 -1.99 6.50
N PRO A 169 2.33 -3.13 6.29
CA PRO A 169 2.57 -3.65 4.94
C PRO A 169 1.28 -4.10 4.26
N TYR A 170 0.35 -4.66 5.02
CA TYR A 170 -0.92 -5.17 4.50
C TYR A 170 -1.87 -4.04 4.11
N ILE A 171 -2.03 -3.02 4.97
CA ILE A 171 -2.87 -1.85 4.64
C ILE A 171 -2.28 -1.12 3.43
N SER A 172 -0.97 -0.91 3.40
CA SER A 172 -0.31 -0.28 2.26
C SER A 172 -0.48 -1.09 0.97
N ALA A 173 -0.43 -2.42 1.03
CA ALA A 173 -0.67 -3.28 -0.14
C ALA A 173 -2.12 -3.15 -0.65
N LEU A 174 -3.12 -3.16 0.24
CA LEU A 174 -4.52 -2.96 -0.12
C LEU A 174 -4.74 -1.59 -0.79
N MET A 175 -4.18 -0.53 -0.22
CA MET A 175 -4.29 0.83 -0.77
C MET A 175 -3.60 0.97 -2.13
N ALA A 176 -2.44 0.37 -2.31
CA ALA A 176 -1.72 0.36 -3.58
C ALA A 176 -2.51 -0.39 -4.66
N ALA A 177 -3.03 -1.57 -4.34
CA ALA A 177 -3.81 -2.38 -5.25
C ALA A 177 -5.10 -1.66 -5.72
N GLU A 178 -5.85 -1.05 -4.81
CA GLU A 178 -7.04 -0.26 -5.15
C GLU A 178 -6.74 0.94 -6.05
N MET A 179 -5.68 1.68 -5.72
CA MET A 179 -5.25 2.81 -6.54
C MET A 179 -4.88 2.38 -7.96
N MET A 180 -4.17 1.28 -8.08
CA MET A 180 -3.80 0.69 -9.35
C MET A 180 -5.03 0.28 -10.18
N GLN A 181 -5.99 -0.42 -9.58
CA GLN A 181 -7.22 -0.84 -10.27
C GLN A 181 -8.05 0.38 -10.72
N ARG A 182 -8.14 1.43 -9.88
CA ARG A 182 -8.78 2.70 -10.25
C ARG A 182 -8.08 3.34 -11.45
N ASP A 183 -6.76 3.37 -11.45
CA ASP A 183 -5.99 4.02 -12.51
C ASP A 183 -6.05 3.24 -13.83
N LYS A 184 -6.04 1.90 -13.76
CA LYS A 184 -6.34 1.03 -14.89
C LYS A 184 -7.68 1.40 -15.53
N ALA A 185 -8.75 1.41 -14.74
CA ALA A 185 -10.10 1.68 -15.22
C ALA A 185 -10.21 3.06 -15.87
N LYS A 186 -9.54 4.08 -15.30
CA LYS A 186 -9.51 5.44 -15.88
C LYS A 186 -8.84 5.48 -17.25
N ILE A 187 -7.73 4.76 -17.42
CA ILE A 187 -7.01 4.74 -18.70
C ILE A 187 -7.80 3.96 -19.73
N GLU A 188 -8.31 2.78 -19.37
CA GLU A 188 -9.14 1.95 -20.26
C GLU A 188 -10.37 2.72 -20.75
N ALA A 189 -11.02 3.49 -19.87
CA ALA A 189 -12.15 4.35 -20.23
C ALA A 189 -11.75 5.45 -21.22
N ARG A 190 -10.55 6.03 -21.11
CA ARG A 190 -10.05 7.06 -22.04
C ARG A 190 -9.64 6.47 -23.39
N LEU A 191 -9.09 5.27 -23.41
CA LEU A 191 -8.65 4.59 -24.63
C LEU A 191 -9.80 3.87 -25.35
N GLY A 192 -10.90 3.56 -24.66
CA GLY A 192 -12.02 2.79 -25.22
C GLY A 192 -11.71 1.30 -25.42
N ARG A 193 -10.60 0.80 -24.85
CA ARG A 193 -10.18 -0.60 -24.88
C ARG A 193 -9.47 -0.98 -23.58
N LYS A 194 -9.37 -2.30 -23.33
CA LYS A 194 -8.58 -2.81 -22.20
C LYS A 194 -7.08 -2.56 -22.43
N LEU A 195 -6.37 -2.34 -21.33
CA LEU A 195 -4.92 -2.28 -21.35
C LEU A 195 -4.34 -3.70 -21.41
N SER A 196 -3.30 -3.86 -22.21
CA SER A 196 -2.43 -5.02 -22.08
C SER A 196 -1.75 -4.99 -20.70
N ARG A 197 -1.17 -6.12 -20.30
CA ARG A 197 -0.37 -6.21 -19.08
C ARG A 197 0.70 -5.13 -19.09
N SER A 198 1.58 -5.11 -20.10
CA SER A 198 2.67 -4.15 -20.21
C SER A 198 2.22 -2.69 -20.26
N GLU A 199 1.12 -2.37 -20.94
CA GLU A 199 0.58 -1.00 -20.96
C GLU A 199 0.12 -0.54 -19.58
N PHE A 200 -0.47 -1.46 -18.80
CA PHE A 200 -0.86 -1.16 -17.43
C PHE A 200 0.36 -0.87 -16.54
N TYR A 201 1.42 -1.67 -16.63
CA TYR A 201 2.69 -1.40 -15.93
C TYR A 201 3.34 -0.09 -16.37
N LEU A 202 3.38 0.15 -17.68
CA LEU A 202 3.88 1.40 -18.25
C LEU A 202 3.11 2.59 -17.67
N SER A 203 1.81 2.41 -17.45
CA SER A 203 0.96 3.49 -16.98
C SER A 203 1.27 4.02 -15.59
N HIS A 204 1.68 3.14 -14.69
CA HIS A 204 2.04 3.54 -13.34
C HIS A 204 3.38 4.28 -13.31
N PHE A 205 4.33 3.87 -14.14
CA PHE A 205 5.65 4.49 -14.18
C PHE A 205 5.63 5.93 -14.72
N PHE A 206 4.77 6.21 -15.69
CA PHE A 206 4.66 7.55 -16.29
C PHE A 206 3.51 8.40 -15.73
N GLY A 207 2.64 7.78 -14.93
CA GLY A 207 1.36 8.35 -14.52
C GLY A 207 0.31 8.26 -15.63
N VAL A 208 -0.96 8.24 -15.19
CA VAL A 208 -2.16 8.04 -16.02
C VAL A 208 -2.18 8.89 -17.28
N ASP A 209 -1.91 10.19 -17.17
CA ASP A 209 -2.01 11.12 -18.31
C ASP A 209 -0.90 10.92 -19.35
N SER A 210 0.35 10.82 -18.90
CA SER A 210 1.50 10.60 -19.80
C SER A 210 1.39 9.27 -20.51
N ALA A 211 0.96 8.23 -19.80
CA ALA A 211 0.78 6.90 -20.35
C ALA A 211 -0.36 6.83 -21.35
N SER A 212 -1.52 7.41 -21.02
CA SER A 212 -2.66 7.50 -21.96
C SER A 212 -2.22 8.17 -23.27
N LYS A 213 -1.48 9.29 -23.16
CA LYS A 213 -0.93 9.98 -24.33
C LYS A 213 0.07 9.13 -25.10
N PHE A 214 0.98 8.43 -24.40
CA PHE A 214 1.99 7.59 -25.03
C PHE A 214 1.36 6.42 -25.79
N ILE A 215 0.42 5.72 -25.16
CA ILE A 215 -0.31 4.58 -25.75
C ILE A 215 -1.09 5.03 -26.99
N ALA A 216 -1.84 6.13 -26.90
CA ALA A 216 -2.54 6.68 -28.07
C ALA A 216 -1.59 7.02 -29.23
N LEU A 217 -0.38 7.51 -28.94
CA LEU A 217 0.61 7.79 -29.99
C LEU A 217 1.22 6.52 -30.60
N VAL A 218 1.31 5.43 -29.84
CA VAL A 218 1.73 4.12 -30.36
C VAL A 218 0.71 3.62 -31.37
N ASP A 219 -0.59 3.77 -31.06
CA ASP A 219 -1.68 3.37 -31.94
C ASP A 219 -1.78 4.27 -33.18
N ASP A 220 -1.76 5.60 -33.00
CA ASP A 220 -2.04 6.56 -34.08
C ASP A 220 -0.80 6.93 -34.92
N THR A 221 0.37 7.08 -34.29
CA THR A 221 1.57 7.64 -34.93
C THR A 221 2.87 6.89 -34.58
N PRO A 222 2.92 5.55 -34.74
CA PRO A 222 4.01 4.69 -34.23
C PRO A 222 5.40 5.03 -34.76
N LYS A 223 5.49 5.59 -35.97
CA LYS A 223 6.76 5.94 -36.66
C LYS A 223 7.26 7.35 -36.33
N LYS A 224 6.48 8.16 -35.59
CA LYS A 224 6.88 9.53 -35.21
C LYS A 224 8.07 9.48 -34.25
N SER A 225 8.99 10.43 -34.34
CA SER A 225 10.12 10.54 -33.39
C SER A 225 9.61 10.71 -31.96
N ALA A 226 9.98 9.81 -31.05
CA ALA A 226 9.55 9.89 -29.66
C ALA A 226 10.12 11.13 -28.94
N LYS A 227 11.32 11.56 -29.33
CA LYS A 227 11.95 12.79 -28.82
C LYS A 227 11.13 14.04 -29.15
N SER A 228 10.54 14.12 -30.35
CA SER A 228 9.75 15.29 -30.74
C SER A 228 8.46 15.40 -29.93
N VAL A 229 7.91 14.28 -29.47
CA VAL A 229 6.69 14.24 -28.66
C VAL A 229 6.97 14.39 -27.16
N PHE A 230 8.08 13.84 -26.66
CA PHE A 230 8.47 13.86 -25.25
C PHE A 230 9.88 14.45 -25.05
N PRO A 231 10.11 15.73 -25.38
CA PRO A 231 11.46 16.31 -25.40
C PRO A 231 12.14 16.34 -24.04
N ARG A 232 11.37 16.59 -22.95
CA ARG A 232 11.90 16.57 -21.59
C ARG A 232 12.30 15.16 -21.16
N ALA A 233 11.45 14.16 -21.39
CA ALA A 233 11.74 12.76 -21.06
C ALA A 233 12.95 12.24 -21.85
N ALA A 234 13.06 12.60 -23.12
CA ALA A 234 14.19 12.24 -23.97
C ALA A 234 15.52 12.87 -23.51
N LYS A 235 15.47 14.07 -22.90
CA LYS A 235 16.66 14.71 -22.31
C LYS A 235 17.15 13.95 -21.09
N SER A 236 16.23 13.53 -20.22
CA SER A 236 16.56 12.83 -18.97
C SER A 236 16.88 11.34 -19.18
N ASN A 237 16.29 10.70 -20.19
CA ASN A 237 16.37 9.25 -20.41
C ASN A 237 16.96 8.90 -21.79
N LYS A 238 18.19 9.35 -22.07
CA LYS A 238 18.80 9.19 -23.40
C LYS A 238 18.88 7.73 -23.88
N SER A 239 19.11 6.78 -22.99
CA SER A 239 19.17 5.34 -23.36
C SER A 239 17.83 4.80 -23.88
N LEU A 240 16.70 5.37 -23.44
CA LEU A 240 15.36 4.98 -23.88
C LEU A 240 14.99 5.59 -25.23
N PHE A 241 15.37 6.85 -25.48
CA PHE A 241 14.91 7.61 -26.65
C PHE A 241 15.87 7.55 -27.85
N TYR A 242 17.04 6.94 -27.69
CA TYR A 242 18.07 6.86 -28.72
C TYR A 242 18.65 5.45 -28.81
N ALA A 243 19.14 5.08 -29.99
CA ALA A 243 19.93 3.88 -30.21
C ALA A 243 21.24 4.23 -30.92
N LYS A 244 22.26 3.40 -30.69
CA LYS A 244 23.50 3.46 -31.46
C LYS A 244 23.33 2.65 -32.73
N ASP A 245 23.77 3.23 -33.84
CA ASP A 245 23.88 2.59 -35.15
C ASP A 245 25.32 2.81 -35.62
N GLY A 246 26.16 1.81 -35.34
CA GLY A 246 27.63 1.96 -35.41
C GLY A 246 28.12 3.13 -34.55
N LYS A 247 28.79 4.11 -35.19
CA LYS A 247 29.27 5.34 -34.54
C LYS A 247 28.22 6.45 -34.43
N LYS A 248 27.04 6.29 -35.05
CA LYS A 248 25.99 7.33 -35.08
C LYS A 248 24.93 7.06 -34.02
N THR A 249 24.34 8.13 -33.49
CA THR A 249 23.19 8.05 -32.57
C THR A 249 21.91 8.37 -33.35
N ARG A 250 20.97 7.43 -33.38
CA ARG A 250 19.67 7.59 -34.03
C ARG A 250 18.58 7.84 -32.99
N GLN A 251 17.65 8.74 -33.31
CA GLN A 251 16.43 8.94 -32.51
C GLN A 251 15.47 7.78 -32.75
N LEU A 252 14.87 7.28 -31.67
CA LEU A 252 13.87 6.23 -31.74
C LEU A 252 12.48 6.80 -31.99
N SER A 253 11.68 6.04 -32.71
CA SER A 253 10.25 6.27 -32.91
C SER A 253 9.44 5.93 -31.66
N VAL A 254 8.18 6.36 -31.60
CA VAL A 254 7.27 6.06 -30.49
C VAL A 254 7.16 4.55 -30.25
N SER A 255 6.99 3.76 -31.31
CA SER A 255 6.92 2.29 -31.23
C SER A 255 8.23 1.64 -30.76
N GLU A 256 9.39 2.14 -31.19
CA GLU A 256 10.68 1.63 -30.71
C GLU A 256 10.94 1.96 -29.23
N VAL A 257 10.52 3.15 -28.77
CA VAL A 257 10.59 3.49 -27.33
C VAL A 257 9.63 2.62 -26.54
N TYR A 258 8.42 2.37 -27.07
CA TYR A 258 7.46 1.45 -26.44
C TYR A 258 8.06 0.06 -26.29
N GLY A 259 8.60 -0.53 -27.37
CA GLY A 259 9.21 -1.86 -27.31
C GLY A 259 10.38 -1.96 -26.33
N LYS A 260 11.21 -0.92 -26.20
CA LYS A 260 12.26 -0.87 -25.17
C LYS A 260 11.70 -0.90 -23.75
N ILE A 261 10.65 -0.12 -23.50
CA ILE A 261 10.02 -0.06 -22.17
C ILE A 261 9.33 -1.40 -21.87
N ASP A 262 8.63 -1.96 -22.84
CA ASP A 262 7.98 -3.28 -22.78
C ASP A 262 8.97 -4.36 -22.36
N THR A 263 10.12 -4.49 -23.04
CA THR A 263 11.18 -5.44 -22.67
C THR A 263 11.74 -5.19 -21.26
N MET A 264 11.90 -3.93 -20.85
CA MET A 264 12.37 -3.61 -19.50
C MET A 264 11.36 -3.99 -18.42
N ILE A 265 10.07 -3.82 -18.71
CA ILE A 265 8.97 -4.22 -17.83
C ILE A 265 8.94 -5.73 -17.73
N ASP A 266 8.90 -6.45 -18.85
CA ASP A 266 8.86 -7.92 -18.90
C ASP A 266 9.96 -8.53 -18.04
N LYS A 267 11.20 -8.05 -18.17
CA LYS A 267 12.31 -8.52 -17.33
C LYS A 267 12.04 -8.36 -15.84
N ARG A 268 11.40 -7.27 -15.41
CA ARG A 268 11.05 -7.05 -14.01
C ARG A 268 9.89 -7.93 -13.56
N LEU A 269 8.93 -8.23 -14.44
CA LEU A 269 7.78 -9.08 -14.12
C LEU A 269 8.19 -10.55 -14.02
N ASN A 270 9.01 -11.00 -14.96
CA ASN A 270 9.46 -12.39 -15.05
C ASN A 270 10.18 -12.84 -13.77
N ARG A 271 10.83 -11.92 -13.04
CA ARG A 271 11.42 -12.19 -11.72
C ARG A 271 10.42 -12.76 -10.71
N TYR A 272 9.16 -12.34 -10.79
CA TYR A 272 8.11 -12.69 -9.83
C TYR A 272 6.98 -13.51 -10.45
N GLU A 273 7.14 -13.99 -11.68
CA GLU A 273 6.07 -14.63 -12.47
C GLU A 273 5.51 -15.89 -11.79
N ASP A 274 6.34 -16.59 -11.02
CA ASP A 274 6.02 -17.82 -10.31
C ASP A 274 5.76 -17.62 -8.81
N VAL A 275 5.55 -16.38 -8.35
CA VAL A 275 5.34 -16.05 -6.93
C VAL A 275 4.27 -16.91 -6.27
N SER A 276 3.12 -17.11 -6.90
CA SER A 276 2.03 -17.90 -6.33
C SER A 276 2.37 -19.39 -6.21
N SER A 277 3.12 -19.93 -7.17
CA SER A 277 3.57 -21.33 -7.15
C SER A 277 4.71 -21.57 -6.16
N ARG A 278 5.63 -20.62 -5.97
CA ARG A 278 6.74 -20.75 -5.01
C ARG A 278 6.22 -20.82 -3.57
N VAL A 279 5.25 -19.97 -3.25
CA VAL A 279 4.64 -19.94 -1.93
C VAL A 279 3.87 -21.23 -1.64
N THR A 280 3.18 -21.81 -2.62
CA THR A 280 2.44 -23.06 -2.43
C THR A 280 3.35 -24.30 -2.33
N ALA A 281 4.40 -24.40 -3.15
CA ALA A 281 5.31 -25.54 -3.16
C ALA A 281 6.15 -25.69 -1.88
N GLU A 282 6.51 -24.58 -1.23
CA GLU A 282 7.26 -24.60 0.04
C GLU A 282 6.38 -24.87 1.28
N ALA A 283 5.05 -24.79 1.16
CA ALA A 283 4.13 -25.10 2.25
C ALA A 283 3.80 -26.61 2.36
N GLU A 284 4.25 -27.43 1.40
CA GLU A 284 4.00 -28.88 1.33
C GLU A 284 5.16 -29.75 1.87
N PHE A 285 6.19 -29.14 2.48
CA PHE A 285 7.34 -29.84 3.06
C PHE A 285 7.42 -29.72 4.58
#